data_AF-A0A3B0JUD2-F1
#
_entry.id   AF-A0A3B0JUD2-F1
#
_cell.length_a   1.000
_cell.length_b   1.000
_cell.length_c   1.000
_cell.angle_alpha   90.00
_cell.angle_beta   90.00
_cell.angle_gamma   90.00
#
_symmetry.space_group_name_H-M   'P 1'
#
loop_
_entity.id
_entity.type
_entity.pdbx_description
1 polymer ?
#
loop_
_entity_poly.entity_id
_entity_poly.type
_entity_poly.pdbx_seq_one_letter_code
_entity_poly.pdbx_strand_id
1 'polypeptide(L)'
;MDTWLQPVFTDLLENKKFADCLIVVEPETFDCHKVILASASEFFERMFLGDFKESKCGQFIVNDVMPKTFKYFLEYIYTYNSENLKKYNSTVLMDLLVVGTKWLVASLQSDCVKILTERAKAMTIGDLLDLFQGAHNVDNESLINVAKAYLKTYKQRMNCYEALMLTSDVFEQYLIIADGCIEEVERFKMIQAYVKVNGLHVAETSDYSVDAEADNKEASGVLEIEDVKKVGEGIRKELCEVKPVGDTATKAVELDVGNQQEMKVKAIHSKYVRTLLGYINYKNMNKTQFYTVVGKSSLLDIKEKFEKLYLTS
;
A
#
# COMPACT_ATOMS: atom_id res chain seq x y z
N MET A 1 10.73 -13.98 30.89
CA MET A 1 12.11 -13.88 31.38
C MET A 1 12.06 -13.75 32.89
N ASP A 2 12.97 -14.41 33.62
CA ASP A 2 13.05 -14.21 35.07
C ASP A 2 13.38 -12.75 35.40
N THR A 3 12.77 -12.23 36.45
CA THR A 3 12.84 -10.80 36.81
C THR A 3 14.26 -10.29 37.06
N TRP A 4 15.19 -11.17 37.45
CA TRP A 4 16.58 -10.82 37.70
C TRP A 4 17.45 -10.75 36.43
N LEU A 5 17.07 -11.43 35.34
CA LEU A 5 17.82 -11.41 34.07
C LEU A 5 17.62 -10.08 33.34
N GLN A 6 16.43 -9.50 33.45
CA GLN A 6 16.07 -8.28 32.76
C GLN A 6 17.04 -7.09 32.99
N PRO A 7 17.42 -6.72 34.24
CA PRO A 7 18.40 -5.67 34.46
C PRO A 7 19.79 -6.04 33.90
N VAL A 8 20.20 -7.31 34.00
CA VAL A 8 21.51 -7.76 33.47
C VAL A 8 21.58 -7.58 31.96
N PHE A 9 20.52 -7.93 31.22
CA PHE A 9 20.49 -7.72 29.77
C PHE A 9 20.32 -6.25 29.39
N THR A 10 19.60 -5.46 30.19
CA THR A 10 19.57 -3.99 30.02
C THR A 10 20.99 -3.41 30.10
N ASP A 11 21.77 -3.82 31.11
CA ASP A 11 23.15 -3.35 31.29
C ASP A 11 24.03 -3.72 30.09
N LEU A 12 23.88 -4.92 29.51
CA LEU A 12 24.63 -5.34 28.31
C LEU A 12 24.35 -4.43 27.12
N LEU A 13 23.10 -3.99 26.92
CA LEU A 13 22.73 -3.06 25.85
C LEU A 13 23.38 -1.69 26.06
N GLU A 14 23.40 -1.19 27.31
CA GLU A 14 23.89 0.15 27.63
C GLU A 14 25.42 0.24 27.64
N ASN A 15 26.09 -0.73 28.27
CA ASN A 15 27.54 -0.70 28.47
C ASN A 15 28.34 -1.31 27.30
N LYS A 16 27.65 -1.98 26.36
CA LYS A 16 28.22 -2.58 25.13
C LYS A 16 29.32 -3.62 25.38
N LYS A 17 29.43 -4.15 26.60
CA LYS A 17 30.43 -5.18 26.92
C LYS A 17 30.10 -6.46 26.18
N PHE A 18 31.12 -7.05 25.56
CA PHE A 18 31.02 -8.29 24.76
C PHE A 18 30.24 -8.16 23.45
N ALA A 19 29.93 -6.92 23.00
CA ALA A 19 29.39 -6.71 21.67
C ALA A 19 30.33 -7.27 20.60
N ASP A 20 29.78 -8.06 19.69
CA ASP A 20 30.49 -8.85 18.66
C ASP A 20 29.93 -8.58 17.26
N CYS A 21 29.01 -7.62 17.12
CA CYS A 21 28.57 -7.08 15.84
C CYS A 21 28.20 -5.60 15.94
N LEU A 22 28.28 -4.91 14.80
CA LEU A 22 27.82 -3.55 14.60
C LEU A 22 26.68 -3.56 13.58
N ILE A 23 25.47 -3.17 14.01
CA ILE A 23 24.34 -3.00 13.10
C ILE A 23 24.28 -1.54 12.64
N VAL A 24 24.28 -1.33 11.33
CA VAL A 24 24.17 -0.01 10.70
C VAL A 24 22.73 0.18 10.26
N VAL A 25 22.07 1.19 10.83
CA VAL A 25 20.76 1.68 10.40
C VAL A 25 20.95 3.15 10.12
N GLU A 26 21.22 3.49 8.86
CA GLU A 26 21.70 4.83 8.52
C GLU A 26 20.77 5.94 9.02
N PRO A 27 21.31 7.04 9.58
CA PRO A 27 22.74 7.36 9.73
C PRO A 27 23.38 6.84 11.05
N GLU A 28 22.68 6.02 11.84
CA GLU A 28 23.15 5.56 13.16
C GLU A 28 23.74 4.15 13.13
N THR A 29 24.53 3.83 14.16
CA THR A 29 25.17 2.52 14.32
C THR A 29 24.98 2.00 15.75
N PHE A 30 24.79 0.70 15.89
CA PHE A 30 24.42 0.04 17.13
C PHE A 30 25.35 -1.14 17.42
N ASP A 31 26.14 -1.04 18.50
CA ASP A 31 26.92 -2.16 19.03
C ASP A 31 25.98 -3.19 19.65
N CYS A 32 25.99 -4.42 19.12
CA CYS A 32 25.02 -5.46 19.46
C CYS A 32 25.69 -6.81 19.72
N HIS A 33 24.91 -7.75 20.26
CA HIS A 33 25.33 -9.13 20.50
C HIS A 33 24.65 -10.07 19.50
N LYS A 34 25.42 -10.73 18.63
CA LYS A 34 24.92 -11.68 17.62
C LYS A 34 24.06 -12.75 18.26
N VAL A 35 24.51 -13.31 19.39
CA VAL A 35 23.78 -14.38 20.09
C VAL A 35 22.40 -13.93 20.56
N ILE A 36 22.25 -12.69 21.05
CA ILE A 36 20.96 -12.17 21.52
C ILE A 36 20.03 -11.94 20.32
N LEU A 37 20.53 -11.25 19.29
CA LEU A 37 19.78 -10.95 18.08
C LEU A 37 19.35 -12.22 17.34
N ALA A 38 20.26 -13.19 17.15
CA ALA A 38 19.98 -14.46 16.49
C ALA A 38 18.99 -15.31 17.30
N SER A 39 19.11 -15.33 18.63
CA SER A 39 18.17 -16.07 19.48
C SER A 39 16.75 -15.48 19.44
N ALA A 40 16.64 -14.16 19.24
CA ALA A 40 15.36 -13.47 19.17
C ALA A 40 14.71 -13.51 17.78
N SER A 41 15.51 -13.68 16.72
CA SER A 41 15.11 -13.42 15.34
C SER A 41 15.83 -14.35 14.36
N GLU A 42 15.05 -15.17 13.66
CA GLU A 42 15.56 -16.01 12.57
C GLU A 42 16.14 -15.18 11.42
N PHE A 43 15.67 -13.94 11.23
CA PHE A 43 16.24 -13.02 10.24
C PHE A 43 17.70 -12.69 10.60
N PHE A 44 17.93 -12.27 11.85
CA PHE A 44 19.28 -11.96 12.31
C PHE A 44 20.18 -13.20 12.37
N GLU A 45 19.64 -14.35 12.78
CA GLU A 45 20.36 -15.63 12.73
C GLU A 45 20.88 -15.94 11.32
N ARG A 46 19.99 -15.93 10.31
CA ARG A 46 20.37 -16.15 8.90
C ARG A 46 21.36 -15.10 8.41
N MET A 47 21.17 -13.83 8.79
CA MET A 47 22.06 -12.74 8.40
C MET A 47 23.50 -12.94 8.94
N PHE A 48 23.65 -13.44 10.18
CA PHE A 48 24.96 -13.67 10.78
C PHE A 48 25.62 -14.95 10.32
N LEU A 49 24.85 -16.01 10.08
CA LEU A 49 25.38 -17.30 9.60
C LEU A 49 25.68 -17.32 8.10
N GLY A 50 25.19 -16.34 7.34
CA GLY A 50 25.44 -16.27 5.90
C GLY A 50 26.91 -16.04 5.56
N ASP A 51 27.37 -16.66 4.46
CA ASP A 51 28.75 -16.53 3.94
C ASP A 51 29.00 -15.23 3.16
N PHE A 52 28.35 -14.14 3.57
CA PHE A 52 28.49 -12.83 2.93
C PHE A 52 29.68 -12.04 3.50
N LYS A 53 30.12 -10.99 2.80
CA LYS A 53 31.29 -10.19 3.22
C LYS A 53 31.05 -9.51 4.58
N GLU A 54 29.81 -9.12 4.82
CA GLU A 54 29.25 -8.50 6.02
C GLU A 54 29.48 -9.38 7.26
N SER A 55 29.26 -10.69 7.13
CA SER A 55 29.49 -11.65 8.22
C SER A 55 30.96 -11.68 8.67
N LYS A 56 31.88 -11.50 7.71
CA LYS A 56 33.34 -11.52 7.95
C LYS A 56 33.88 -10.22 8.53
N CYS A 57 33.27 -9.06 8.25
CA CYS A 57 33.69 -7.78 8.82
C CYS A 57 32.97 -7.44 10.14
N GLY A 58 31.93 -8.19 10.52
CA GLY A 58 31.18 -7.95 11.75
C GLY A 58 30.26 -6.72 11.71
N GLN A 59 30.14 -6.08 10.54
CA GLN A 59 29.27 -4.95 10.29
C GLN A 59 28.14 -5.36 9.36
N PHE A 60 26.89 -5.10 9.78
CA PHE A 60 25.70 -5.51 9.04
C PHE A 60 24.80 -4.32 8.81
N ILE A 61 24.37 -4.12 7.57
CA ILE A 61 23.48 -3.01 7.20
C ILE A 61 22.04 -3.51 7.21
N VAL A 62 21.18 -2.81 7.95
CA VAL A 62 19.74 -3.08 8.00
C VAL A 62 19.00 -1.87 7.46
N ASN A 63 18.28 -2.10 6.35
CA ASN A 63 17.53 -1.07 5.64
C ASN A 63 16.02 -1.11 5.97
N ASP A 64 15.32 -0.05 5.55
CA ASP A 64 13.88 0.16 5.72
C ASP A 64 13.40 0.07 7.17
N VAL A 65 14.19 0.66 8.07
CA VAL A 65 13.78 0.92 9.46
C VAL A 65 14.39 2.23 9.93
N MET A 66 13.62 3.02 10.68
CA MET A 66 14.14 4.23 11.30
C MET A 66 15.07 3.87 12.48
N PRO A 67 16.20 4.57 12.69
CA PRO A 67 17.10 4.31 13.81
C PRO A 67 16.38 4.28 15.17
N LYS A 68 15.43 5.18 15.36
CA LYS A 68 14.60 5.25 16.57
C LYS A 68 13.76 3.98 16.79
N THR A 69 13.15 3.45 15.74
CA THR A 69 12.38 2.20 15.82
C THR A 69 13.30 1.02 16.09
N PHE A 70 14.48 0.99 15.46
CA PHE A 70 15.48 -0.04 15.74
C PHE A 70 15.97 -0.01 17.19
N LYS A 71 16.18 1.18 17.76
CA LYS A 71 16.50 1.33 19.18
C LYS A 71 15.43 0.71 20.09
N TYR A 72 14.14 1.00 19.85
CA TYR A 72 13.04 0.39 20.62
C TYR A 72 12.95 -1.12 20.43
N PHE A 73 13.26 -1.61 19.22
CA PHE A 73 13.39 -3.03 18.95
C PHE A 73 14.51 -3.66 19.80
N LEU A 74 15.69 -3.04 19.87
CA LEU A 74 16.79 -3.50 20.74
C LEU A 74 16.40 -3.49 22.22
N GLU A 75 15.77 -2.43 22.71
CA GLU A 75 15.27 -2.33 24.09
C GLU A 75 14.32 -3.49 24.43
N TYR A 76 13.46 -3.89 23.47
CA TYR A 76 12.57 -5.04 23.65
C TYR A 76 13.32 -6.37 23.60
N ILE A 77 14.08 -6.68 22.55
CA ILE A 77 14.66 -8.04 22.38
C ILE A 77 15.71 -8.39 23.44
N TYR A 78 16.34 -7.40 24.07
CA TYR A 78 17.25 -7.66 25.18
C TYR A 78 16.49 -8.03 26.46
N THR A 79 15.29 -7.50 26.67
CA THR A 79 14.59 -7.58 27.96
C THR A 79 13.31 -8.41 27.94
N TYR A 80 12.71 -8.60 26.76
CA TYR A 80 11.36 -9.12 26.53
C TYR A 80 10.31 -8.48 27.45
N ASN A 81 10.50 -7.20 27.79
CA ASN A 81 9.63 -6.50 28.73
C ASN A 81 8.46 -5.82 28.00
N SER A 82 7.32 -6.51 27.96
CA SER A 82 6.07 -5.98 27.39
C SER A 82 5.54 -4.73 28.10
N GLU A 83 5.90 -4.49 29.37
CA GLU A 83 5.49 -3.28 30.09
C GLU A 83 6.18 -2.02 29.55
N ASN A 84 7.39 -2.15 29.00
CA ASN A 84 8.05 -1.03 28.32
C ASN A 84 7.33 -0.66 27.02
N LEU A 85 6.81 -1.64 26.28
CA LEU A 85 6.03 -1.39 25.06
C LEU A 85 4.77 -0.54 25.34
N LYS A 86 4.13 -0.73 26.50
CA LYS A 86 2.95 0.05 26.90
C LYS A 86 3.24 1.55 27.08
N LYS A 87 4.50 1.96 27.18
CA LYS A 87 4.90 3.38 27.26
C LYS A 87 4.89 4.06 25.90
N TYR A 88 5.03 3.31 24.81
CA TYR A 88 5.04 3.86 23.46
C TYR A 88 3.63 4.14 22.96
N ASN A 89 3.49 5.10 22.03
CA ASN A 89 2.22 5.38 21.36
C ASN A 89 1.88 4.31 20.32
N SER A 90 0.66 4.34 19.78
CA SER A 90 0.17 3.32 18.85
C SER A 90 0.95 3.29 17.53
N THR A 91 1.41 4.45 17.03
CA THR A 91 2.25 4.54 15.82
C THR A 91 3.55 3.76 16.00
N VAL A 92 4.28 3.99 17.09
CA VAL A 92 5.53 3.26 17.38
C VAL A 92 5.27 1.77 17.57
N LEU A 93 4.15 1.38 18.19
CA LEU A 93 3.78 -0.02 18.31
C LEU A 93 3.49 -0.68 16.95
N MET A 94 2.87 0.05 16.02
CA MET A 94 2.68 -0.42 14.64
C MET A 94 4.03 -0.57 13.92
N ASP A 95 4.93 0.40 14.04
CA ASP A 95 6.29 0.28 13.48
C ASP A 95 7.03 -0.94 14.05
N LEU A 96 6.91 -1.16 15.38
CA LEU A 96 7.47 -2.33 16.06
C LEU A 96 6.83 -3.65 15.61
N LEU A 97 5.53 -3.65 15.32
CA LEU A 97 4.84 -4.81 14.75
C LEU A 97 5.32 -5.12 13.33
N VAL A 98 5.51 -4.09 12.49
CA VAL A 98 6.05 -4.22 11.13
C VAL A 98 7.45 -4.83 11.17
N VAL A 99 8.36 -4.29 11.99
CA VAL A 99 9.72 -4.85 12.10
C VAL A 99 9.73 -6.22 12.76
N GLY A 100 8.86 -6.47 13.75
CA GLY A 100 8.67 -7.79 14.35
C GLY A 100 8.22 -8.83 13.33
N THR A 101 7.40 -8.43 12.35
CA THR A 101 6.98 -9.27 11.22
C THR A 101 8.14 -9.47 10.23
N LYS A 102 8.78 -8.38 9.79
CA LYS A 102 9.93 -8.39 8.85
C LYS A 102 11.08 -9.24 9.36
N TRP A 103 11.36 -9.18 10.67
CA TRP A 103 12.47 -9.88 11.32
C TRP A 103 12.04 -11.12 12.09
N LEU A 104 10.82 -11.60 11.88
CA LEU A 104 10.35 -12.89 12.41
C LEU A 104 10.47 -13.02 13.93
N VAL A 105 10.17 -11.95 14.67
CA VAL A 105 10.16 -11.92 16.14
C VAL A 105 8.73 -12.08 16.65
N ALA A 106 8.29 -13.34 16.76
CA ALA A 106 6.90 -13.68 17.10
C ALA A 106 6.43 -13.10 18.45
N SER A 107 7.32 -13.04 19.46
CA SER A 107 6.97 -12.48 20.77
C SER A 107 6.65 -10.99 20.70
N LEU A 108 7.44 -10.22 19.94
CA LEU A 108 7.21 -8.79 19.73
C LEU A 108 5.90 -8.56 18.99
N GLN A 109 5.63 -9.36 17.94
CA GLN A 109 4.37 -9.29 17.22
C GLN A 109 3.18 -9.53 18.16
N SER A 110 3.23 -10.61 18.94
CA SER A 110 2.17 -10.97 19.91
C SER A 110 1.93 -9.86 20.93
N ASP A 111 2.99 -9.30 21.52
CA ASP A 111 2.87 -8.25 22.53
C ASP A 111 2.34 -6.94 21.93
N CYS A 112 2.82 -6.52 20.75
CA CYS A 112 2.29 -5.35 20.06
C CYS A 112 0.81 -5.52 19.71
N VAL A 113 0.42 -6.67 19.12
CA VAL A 113 -0.97 -6.97 18.77
C VAL A 113 -1.87 -6.94 19.99
N LYS A 114 -1.43 -7.51 21.11
CA LYS A 114 -2.18 -7.49 22.37
C LYS A 114 -2.41 -6.06 22.86
N ILE A 115 -1.36 -5.24 22.93
CA ILE A 115 -1.45 -3.87 23.41
C ILE A 115 -2.32 -3.00 22.49
N LEU A 116 -2.15 -3.14 21.17
CA LEU A 116 -2.95 -2.42 20.18
C LEU A 116 -4.43 -2.80 20.26
N THR A 117 -4.72 -4.10 20.42
CA THR A 117 -6.09 -4.61 20.63
C THR A 117 -6.72 -4.01 21.89
N GLU A 118 -5.97 -3.98 23.00
CA GLU A 118 -6.42 -3.36 24.25
C GLU A 118 -6.66 -1.86 24.12
N ARG A 119 -5.95 -1.16 23.24
CA ARG A 119 -6.10 0.29 23.02
C ARG A 119 -7.21 0.64 22.03
N ALA A 120 -7.52 -0.23 21.07
CA ALA A 120 -8.47 0.02 19.99
C ALA A 120 -9.83 0.54 20.46
N LYS A 121 -10.31 0.07 21.63
CA LYS A 121 -11.57 0.53 22.25
C LYS A 121 -11.66 2.03 22.56
N ALA A 122 -10.53 2.71 22.73
CA ALA A 122 -10.45 4.12 23.09
C ALA A 122 -9.86 4.99 21.96
N MET A 123 -9.56 4.39 20.81
CA MET A 123 -8.99 5.08 19.66
C MET A 123 -10.02 5.98 18.98
N THR A 124 -9.54 7.11 18.45
CA THR A 124 -10.34 7.94 17.54
C THR A 124 -10.59 7.20 16.22
N ILE A 125 -11.49 7.72 15.38
CA ILE A 125 -11.69 7.14 14.05
C ILE A 125 -10.41 7.19 13.20
N GLY A 126 -9.63 8.27 13.29
CA GLY A 126 -8.35 8.40 12.60
C GLY A 126 -7.35 7.34 13.06
N ASP A 127 -7.16 7.19 14.37
CA ASP A 127 -6.28 6.16 14.93
C ASP A 127 -6.71 4.74 14.54
N LEU A 128 -8.02 4.47 14.46
CA LEU A 128 -8.55 3.18 14.00
C LEU A 128 -8.31 2.94 12.51
N LEU A 129 -8.33 3.99 11.68
CA LEU A 129 -8.00 3.90 10.26
C LEU A 129 -6.51 3.62 10.06
N ASP A 130 -5.65 4.28 10.83
CA ASP A 130 -4.20 4.00 10.84
C ASP A 130 -3.93 2.56 11.30
N LEU A 131 -4.62 2.10 12.35
CA LEU A 131 -4.55 0.71 12.80
C LEU A 131 -5.05 -0.26 11.72
N PHE A 132 -6.16 0.06 11.05
CA PHE A 132 -6.74 -0.78 9.99
C PHE A 132 -5.80 -0.91 8.79
N GLN A 133 -5.27 0.21 8.29
CA GLN A 133 -4.26 0.24 7.23
C GLN A 133 -3.01 -0.54 7.61
N GLY A 134 -2.45 -0.26 8.79
CA GLY A 134 -1.24 -0.94 9.22
C GLY A 134 -1.45 -2.43 9.46
N ALA A 135 -2.63 -2.85 9.95
CA ALA A 135 -2.96 -4.26 10.14
C ALA A 135 -3.08 -5.02 8.80
N HIS A 136 -3.62 -4.38 7.76
CA HIS A 136 -3.61 -4.90 6.40
C HIS A 136 -2.18 -5.00 5.84
N ASN A 137 -1.32 -4.01 6.06
CA ASN A 137 0.06 -4.02 5.58
C ASN A 137 0.91 -5.18 6.14
N VAL A 138 0.55 -5.72 7.32
CA VAL A 138 1.23 -6.86 7.95
C VAL A 138 0.41 -8.14 7.94
N ASP A 139 -0.69 -8.17 7.18
CA ASP A 139 -1.62 -9.30 7.07
C ASP A 139 -2.09 -9.86 8.45
N ASN A 140 -2.29 -8.98 9.44
CA ASN A 140 -2.71 -9.38 10.77
C ASN A 140 -4.24 -9.42 10.89
N GLU A 141 -4.84 -10.58 10.60
CA GLU A 141 -6.30 -10.77 10.63
C GLU A 141 -6.95 -10.41 11.97
N SER A 142 -6.27 -10.66 13.09
CA SER A 142 -6.79 -10.33 14.41
C SER A 142 -6.99 -8.82 14.56
N LEU A 143 -5.98 -8.01 14.22
CA LEU A 143 -6.08 -6.55 14.29
C LEU A 143 -7.03 -5.99 13.24
N ILE A 144 -7.08 -6.56 12.03
CA ILE A 144 -8.05 -6.18 10.99
C ILE A 144 -9.48 -6.32 11.55
N ASN A 145 -9.77 -7.47 12.17
CA ASN A 145 -11.09 -7.73 12.75
C ASN A 145 -11.42 -6.80 13.93
N VAL A 146 -10.44 -6.52 14.79
CA VAL A 146 -10.59 -5.57 15.90
C VAL A 146 -10.89 -4.16 15.38
N ALA A 147 -10.08 -3.65 14.45
CA ALA A 147 -10.27 -2.32 13.87
C ALA A 147 -11.63 -2.23 13.17
N LYS A 148 -11.99 -3.23 12.36
CA LYS A 148 -13.30 -3.35 11.71
C LYS A 148 -14.46 -3.28 12.71
N ALA A 149 -14.37 -4.01 13.82
CA ALA A 149 -15.42 -4.03 14.84
C ALA A 149 -15.63 -2.63 15.46
N TYR A 150 -14.55 -1.94 15.79
CA TYR A 150 -14.62 -0.60 16.39
C TYR A 150 -14.97 0.50 15.38
N LEU A 151 -14.52 0.42 14.13
CA LEU A 151 -14.91 1.36 13.07
C LEU A 151 -16.42 1.42 12.87
N LYS A 152 -17.10 0.25 12.88
CA LYS A 152 -18.57 0.18 12.75
C LYS A 152 -19.33 0.91 13.85
N THR A 153 -18.71 1.13 15.02
CA THR A 153 -19.35 1.88 16.11
C THR A 153 -19.50 3.37 15.81
N TYR A 154 -18.72 3.91 14.87
CA TYR A 154 -18.76 5.31 14.45
C TYR A 154 -19.90 5.61 13.45
N LYS A 155 -20.50 4.59 12.81
CA LYS A 155 -21.68 4.69 11.93
C LYS A 155 -21.54 5.82 10.89
N GLN A 156 -22.46 6.78 10.87
CA GLN A 156 -22.51 7.93 9.97
C GLN A 156 -21.26 8.81 9.99
N ARG A 157 -20.36 8.69 10.98
CA ARG A 157 -19.08 9.40 11.02
C ARG A 157 -17.98 8.73 10.19
N MET A 158 -18.23 7.57 9.58
CA MET A 158 -17.28 6.87 8.72
C MET A 158 -17.04 7.56 7.37
N ASN A 159 -17.84 8.55 6.98
CA ASN A 159 -17.56 9.37 5.79
C ASN A 159 -16.52 10.48 6.08
N CYS A 160 -15.43 10.15 6.77
CA CYS A 160 -14.41 11.10 7.19
C CYS A 160 -13.29 11.30 6.15
N TYR A 161 -12.54 12.39 6.28
CA TYR A 161 -11.48 12.75 5.33
C TYR A 161 -10.29 11.79 5.40
N GLU A 162 -9.99 11.29 6.60
CA GLU A 162 -8.88 10.36 6.86
C GLU A 162 -9.03 9.05 6.08
N ALA A 163 -10.27 8.60 5.83
CA ALA A 163 -10.53 7.43 5.00
C ALA A 163 -10.04 7.62 3.55
N LEU A 164 -9.90 8.87 3.08
CA LEU A 164 -9.44 9.17 1.72
C LEU A 164 -7.93 8.95 1.54
N MET A 165 -7.19 8.81 2.65
CA MET A 165 -5.74 8.58 2.68
C MET A 165 -5.37 7.09 2.71
N LEU A 166 -6.37 6.19 2.77
CA LEU A 166 -6.15 4.75 2.71
C LEU A 166 -5.61 4.33 1.33
N THR A 167 -4.75 3.32 1.33
CA THR A 167 -4.35 2.58 0.12
C THR A 167 -5.58 1.98 -0.57
N SER A 168 -5.49 1.72 -1.88
CA SER A 168 -6.66 1.34 -2.69
C SER A 168 -7.33 0.04 -2.24
N ASP A 169 -6.53 -0.99 -1.93
CA ASP A 169 -7.02 -2.26 -1.39
C ASP A 169 -7.70 -2.08 -0.03
N VAL A 170 -7.11 -1.27 0.87
CA VAL A 170 -7.68 -1.03 2.21
C VAL A 170 -8.91 -0.13 2.13
N PHE A 171 -8.95 0.85 1.23
CA PHE A 171 -10.13 1.68 1.00
C PHE A 171 -11.32 0.87 0.48
N GLU A 172 -11.08 -0.08 -0.42
CA GLU A 172 -12.10 -1.02 -0.88
C GLU A 172 -12.68 -1.82 0.29
N GLN A 173 -11.82 -2.38 1.16
CA GLN A 173 -12.26 -3.08 2.37
C GLN A 173 -13.04 -2.15 3.32
N TYR A 174 -12.58 -0.91 3.48
CA TYR A 174 -13.27 0.09 4.28
C TYR A 174 -14.68 0.39 3.76
N LEU A 175 -14.84 0.53 2.44
CA LEU A 175 -16.13 0.76 1.79
C LEU A 175 -17.10 -0.40 2.01
N ILE A 176 -16.60 -1.64 2.06
CA ILE A 176 -17.39 -2.84 2.40
C ILE A 176 -17.82 -2.79 3.88
N ILE A 177 -16.94 -2.36 4.78
CA ILE A 177 -17.27 -2.23 6.21
C ILE A 177 -18.33 -1.15 6.44
N ALA A 178 -18.26 -0.07 5.67
CA ALA A 178 -19.16 1.07 5.73
C ALA A 178 -20.59 0.74 5.23
N ASP A 179 -20.79 -0.41 4.56
CA ASP A 179 -22.10 -0.90 4.15
C ASP A 179 -23.06 -1.02 5.35
N GLY A 180 -24.25 -0.44 5.22
CA GLY A 180 -25.24 -0.35 6.29
C GLY A 180 -24.86 0.57 7.48
N CYS A 181 -23.64 1.10 7.52
CA CYS A 181 -23.20 2.06 8.54
C CYS A 181 -23.44 3.51 8.12
N ILE A 182 -23.30 3.78 6.82
CA ILE A 182 -23.50 5.09 6.20
C ILE A 182 -24.48 4.99 5.02
N GLU A 183 -25.21 6.07 4.73
CA GLU A 183 -26.17 6.09 3.61
C GLU A 183 -25.47 5.89 2.26
N GLU A 184 -26.14 5.23 1.30
CA GLU A 184 -25.58 4.95 -0.03
C GLU A 184 -25.16 6.21 -0.80
N VAL A 185 -25.89 7.31 -0.60
CA VAL A 185 -25.53 8.60 -1.19
C VAL A 185 -24.22 9.14 -0.62
N GLU A 186 -23.95 8.94 0.67
CA GLU A 186 -22.71 9.34 1.32
C GLU A 186 -21.56 8.41 0.94
N ARG A 187 -21.80 7.10 0.79
CA ARG A 187 -20.82 6.14 0.25
C ARG A 187 -20.38 6.55 -1.15
N PHE A 188 -21.33 6.91 -2.01
CA PHE A 188 -21.03 7.38 -3.36
C PHE A 188 -20.20 8.66 -3.34
N LYS A 189 -20.54 9.64 -2.49
CA LYS A 189 -19.74 10.86 -2.32
C LYS A 189 -18.32 10.55 -1.84
N MET A 190 -18.18 9.59 -0.92
CA MET A 190 -16.88 9.16 -0.41
C MET A 190 -16.02 8.55 -1.52
N ILE A 191 -16.59 7.70 -2.38
CA ILE A 191 -15.89 7.20 -3.59
C ILE A 191 -15.48 8.36 -4.50
N GLN A 192 -16.39 9.30 -4.76
CA GLN A 192 -16.10 10.46 -5.61
C GLN A 192 -14.97 11.33 -5.06
N ALA A 193 -14.97 11.55 -3.74
CA ALA A 193 -13.89 12.25 -3.06
C ALA A 193 -12.58 11.47 -3.15
N TYR A 194 -12.61 10.14 -2.92
CA TYR A 194 -11.43 9.27 -2.99
C TYR A 194 -10.78 9.30 -4.37
N VAL A 195 -11.59 9.15 -5.42
CA VAL A 195 -11.15 9.20 -6.83
C VAL A 195 -10.47 10.53 -7.13
N LYS A 196 -11.04 11.64 -6.66
CA LYS A 196 -10.48 12.98 -6.86
C LYS A 196 -9.17 13.19 -6.09
N VAL A 197 -9.13 12.84 -4.81
CA VAL A 197 -7.95 13.02 -3.94
C VAL A 197 -6.77 12.18 -4.40
N ASN A 198 -7.03 10.95 -4.88
CA ASN A 198 -6.00 10.01 -5.31
C ASN A 198 -5.70 10.08 -6.82
N GLY A 199 -6.26 11.07 -7.55
CA GLY A 199 -5.95 11.28 -8.97
C GLY A 199 -6.34 10.10 -9.89
N LEU A 200 -7.40 9.37 -9.54
CA LEU A 200 -7.84 8.20 -10.31
C LEU A 200 -8.61 8.65 -11.55
N HIS A 201 -8.19 8.14 -12.70
CA HIS A 201 -8.74 8.53 -13.99
C HIS A 201 -9.84 7.55 -14.41
N VAL A 202 -11.02 8.05 -14.73
CA VAL A 202 -12.08 7.27 -15.39
C VAL A 202 -11.96 7.57 -16.88
N ALA A 203 -11.88 6.54 -17.72
CA ALA A 203 -11.86 6.74 -19.16
C ALA A 203 -13.16 7.45 -19.59
N GLU A 204 -13.02 8.61 -20.22
CA GLU A 204 -14.13 9.22 -20.95
C GLU A 204 -14.42 8.30 -22.14
N THR A 205 -15.61 7.71 -22.15
CA THR A 205 -16.10 7.05 -23.34
C THR A 205 -16.38 8.17 -24.34
N SER A 206 -15.69 8.14 -25.48
CA SER A 206 -15.93 9.07 -26.59
C SER A 206 -17.43 9.16 -26.86
N ASP A 207 -17.99 10.35 -26.74
CA ASP A 207 -19.37 10.64 -27.13
C ASP A 207 -19.60 10.10 -28.55
N TYR A 208 -20.63 9.27 -28.73
CA TYR A 208 -21.15 8.97 -30.06
C TYR A 208 -21.72 10.27 -30.63
N SER A 209 -20.90 11.04 -31.35
CA SER A 209 -21.40 11.96 -32.36
C SER A 209 -21.97 11.11 -33.50
N VAL A 210 -23.29 11.04 -33.58
CA VAL A 210 -24.00 10.55 -34.76
C VAL A 210 -23.80 11.57 -35.86
N ASP A 211 -22.73 11.44 -36.63
CA ASP A 211 -22.59 12.14 -37.90
C ASP A 211 -23.02 11.20 -39.02
N ALA A 212 -24.05 11.64 -39.73
CA ALA A 212 -24.70 10.94 -40.83
C ALA A 212 -23.71 10.65 -41.96
N GLU A 213 -23.60 9.38 -42.34
CA GLU A 213 -22.96 8.97 -43.58
C GLU A 213 -23.80 9.46 -44.78
N ALA A 214 -23.18 10.29 -45.61
CA ALA A 214 -23.54 10.44 -47.01
C ALA A 214 -22.32 10.08 -47.87
N ASP A 215 -22.54 9.11 -48.75
CA ASP A 215 -21.67 8.59 -49.79
C ASP A 215 -20.65 9.59 -50.38
N ASN A 216 -19.39 9.16 -50.53
CA ASN A 216 -18.87 8.96 -51.88
C ASN A 216 -17.66 8.03 -51.96
N LYS A 217 -17.67 7.26 -53.05
CA LYS A 217 -16.78 6.16 -53.40
C LYS A 217 -15.41 6.61 -53.93
N GLU A 218 -14.58 5.57 -54.08
CA GLU A 218 -13.41 5.38 -54.97
C GLU A 218 -12.07 5.89 -54.43
N ALA A 219 -10.94 5.18 -54.54
CA ALA A 219 -10.60 3.81 -54.92
C ALA A 219 -9.07 3.64 -54.73
N SER A 220 -8.62 2.38 -54.61
CA SER A 220 -7.36 1.83 -55.16
C SER A 220 -6.16 1.55 -54.22
N GLY A 221 -5.75 0.26 -54.23
CA GLY A 221 -4.38 -0.25 -54.02
C GLY A 221 -4.05 -0.66 -52.59
N VAL A 222 -4.31 -1.88 -52.09
CA VAL A 222 -3.76 -3.23 -52.37
C VAL A 222 -2.25 -3.40 -52.11
N LEU A 223 -1.95 -4.44 -51.32
CA LEU A 223 -0.71 -5.24 -51.10
C LEU A 223 0.17 -4.79 -49.92
N GLU A 224 0.08 -5.44 -48.75
CA GLU A 224 0.66 -6.76 -48.37
C GLU A 224 2.18 -6.84 -48.48
N ILE A 225 2.86 -7.05 -47.34
CA ILE A 225 4.13 -7.79 -47.29
C ILE A 225 4.12 -8.71 -46.07
N GLU A 226 4.29 -10.00 -46.35
CA GLU A 226 4.44 -11.13 -45.45
C GLU A 226 5.81 -11.20 -44.74
N ASP A 227 5.83 -12.00 -43.68
CA ASP A 227 6.96 -12.50 -42.88
C ASP A 227 8.12 -13.13 -43.68
N VAL A 228 9.37 -12.91 -43.23
CA VAL A 228 10.45 -13.93 -43.31
C VAL A 228 11.34 -13.90 -42.05
N LYS A 229 11.61 -15.10 -41.53
CA LYS A 229 12.40 -15.46 -40.33
C LYS A 229 13.93 -15.55 -40.56
N LYS A 230 14.66 -15.26 -39.47
CA LYS A 230 15.92 -15.87 -38.93
C LYS A 230 17.25 -15.83 -39.74
N VAL A 231 18.35 -15.41 -39.06
CA VAL A 231 19.46 -16.23 -38.47
C VAL A 231 20.69 -15.33 -38.20
N GLY A 232 21.39 -15.52 -37.06
CA GLY A 232 22.85 -15.30 -36.96
C GLY A 232 23.38 -14.60 -35.69
N GLU A 233 24.04 -15.35 -34.80
CA GLU A 233 24.80 -14.88 -33.62
C GLU A 233 26.23 -14.43 -33.98
N GLY A 234 26.85 -13.51 -33.19
CA GLY A 234 28.32 -13.38 -33.11
C GLY A 234 28.95 -11.99 -32.81
N ILE A 235 28.99 -11.60 -31.53
CA ILE A 235 30.02 -10.84 -30.75
C ILE A 235 30.95 -9.81 -31.44
N ARG A 236 30.95 -8.54 -30.97
CA ARG A 236 32.12 -7.80 -30.40
C ARG A 236 31.77 -6.39 -29.88
N LYS A 237 32.36 -6.03 -28.72
CA LYS A 237 32.39 -4.69 -28.09
C LYS A 237 33.34 -3.75 -28.84
N GLU A 238 32.96 -2.48 -29.01
CA GLU A 238 33.86 -1.31 -28.87
C GLU A 238 33.04 -0.03 -28.65
N LEU A 239 33.58 0.88 -27.84
CA LEU A 239 32.99 2.14 -27.40
C LEU A 239 33.41 3.31 -28.30
N CYS A 240 32.50 4.29 -28.37
CA CYS A 240 32.67 5.72 -28.70
C CYS A 240 32.92 6.13 -30.16
N GLU A 241 31.89 6.70 -30.79
CA GLU A 241 31.92 8.07 -31.35
C GLU A 241 30.49 8.54 -31.69
N VAL A 242 30.07 9.65 -31.07
CA VAL A 242 28.78 10.30 -31.29
C VAL A 242 28.87 11.15 -32.55
N LYS A 243 27.99 10.90 -33.53
CA LYS A 243 27.62 11.87 -34.58
C LYS A 243 26.11 12.14 -34.49
N PRO A 244 25.67 13.42 -34.57
CA PRO A 244 24.27 13.74 -34.43
C PRO A 244 23.55 13.36 -35.72
N VAL A 245 22.56 12.48 -35.61
CA VAL A 245 21.61 12.17 -36.68
C VAL A 245 20.21 12.47 -36.14
N GLY A 246 19.43 13.22 -36.91
CA GLY A 246 18.28 14.00 -36.45
C GLY A 246 17.21 13.28 -35.60
N ASP A 247 16.80 13.99 -34.54
CA ASP A 247 15.80 13.62 -33.53
C ASP A 247 14.34 13.68 -34.02
N THR A 248 13.87 12.66 -34.75
CA THR A 248 12.42 12.51 -34.99
C THR A 248 11.88 11.11 -34.71
N ALA A 249 12.67 10.03 -34.87
CA ALA A 249 12.18 8.67 -34.63
C ALA A 249 12.18 8.26 -33.14
N THR A 250 13.19 8.67 -32.37
CA THR A 250 13.33 8.31 -30.95
C THR A 250 12.24 8.94 -30.09
N LYS A 251 11.88 10.20 -30.37
CA LYS A 251 10.75 10.89 -29.72
C LYS A 251 9.42 10.21 -30.03
N ALA A 252 9.19 9.75 -31.26
CA ALA A 252 7.93 9.10 -31.62
C ALA A 252 7.74 7.76 -30.90
N VAL A 253 8.81 6.96 -30.75
CA VAL A 253 8.78 5.70 -30.01
C VAL A 253 8.64 5.93 -28.50
N GLU A 254 9.34 6.93 -27.93
CA GLU A 254 9.18 7.31 -26.52
C GLU A 254 7.78 7.88 -26.22
N LEU A 255 7.21 8.65 -27.14
CA LEU A 255 5.84 9.17 -27.05
C LEU A 255 4.80 8.05 -27.18
N ASP A 256 4.99 7.07 -28.06
CA ASP A 256 4.08 5.93 -28.21
C ASP A 256 4.14 4.99 -27.00
N VAL A 257 5.33 4.67 -26.49
CA VAL A 257 5.50 3.87 -25.26
C VAL A 257 4.93 4.60 -24.04
N GLY A 258 5.16 5.92 -23.93
CA GLY A 258 4.57 6.76 -22.90
C GLY A 258 3.04 6.79 -22.95
N ASN A 259 2.47 6.94 -24.14
CA ASN A 259 1.02 6.97 -24.35
C ASN A 259 0.36 5.60 -24.08
N GLN A 260 1.03 4.49 -24.46
CA GLN A 260 0.57 3.15 -24.13
C GLN A 260 0.60 2.85 -22.63
N GLN A 261 1.63 3.32 -21.92
CA GLN A 261 1.72 3.17 -20.46
C GLN A 261 0.66 4.00 -19.74
N GLU A 262 0.42 5.23 -20.22
CA GLU A 262 -0.64 6.09 -19.71
C GLU A 262 -2.04 5.48 -19.93
N MET A 263 -2.31 4.92 -21.11
CA MET A 263 -3.57 4.20 -21.39
C MET A 263 -3.76 2.98 -20.49
N LYS A 264 -2.70 2.22 -20.20
CA LYS A 264 -2.76 1.09 -19.26
C LYS A 264 -3.11 1.54 -17.84
N VAL A 265 -2.50 2.62 -17.36
CA VAL A 265 -2.80 3.18 -16.03
C VAL A 265 -4.25 3.66 -15.95
N LYS A 266 -4.74 4.37 -16.97
CA LYS A 266 -6.15 4.80 -17.05
C LYS A 266 -7.11 3.61 -17.05
N ALA A 267 -6.78 2.53 -17.75
CA ALA A 267 -7.59 1.31 -17.74
C ALA A 267 -7.65 0.65 -16.36
N ILE A 268 -6.51 0.61 -15.63
CA ILE A 268 -6.45 0.09 -14.25
C ILE A 268 -7.30 0.95 -13.31
N HIS A 269 -7.14 2.28 -13.37
CA HIS A 269 -7.93 3.22 -12.57
C HIS A 269 -9.42 3.07 -12.86
N SER A 270 -9.81 3.04 -14.14
CA SER A 270 -11.20 2.87 -14.54
C SER A 270 -11.78 1.55 -13.98
N LYS A 271 -11.07 0.43 -14.13
CA LYS A 271 -11.49 -0.87 -13.59
C LYS A 271 -11.69 -0.82 -12.08
N TYR A 272 -10.75 -0.25 -11.33
CA TYR A 272 -10.85 -0.13 -9.88
C TYR A 272 -12.04 0.76 -9.46
N VAL A 273 -12.25 1.90 -10.14
CA VAL A 273 -13.42 2.76 -9.88
C VAL A 273 -14.73 2.03 -10.16
N ARG A 274 -14.80 1.21 -11.23
CA ARG A 274 -15.97 0.35 -11.49
C ARG A 274 -16.21 -0.65 -10.36
N THR A 275 -15.16 -1.26 -9.81
CA THR A 275 -15.27 -2.16 -8.65
C THR A 275 -15.87 -1.41 -7.45
N LEU A 276 -15.34 -0.23 -7.11
CA LEU A 276 -15.86 0.58 -6.00
C LEU A 276 -17.34 0.93 -6.18
N LEU A 277 -17.73 1.38 -7.37
CA LEU A 277 -19.12 1.73 -7.70
C LEU A 277 -20.06 0.52 -7.68
N GLY A 278 -19.51 -0.69 -7.86
CA GLY A 278 -20.24 -1.96 -7.73
C GLY A 278 -20.70 -2.26 -6.30
N TYR A 279 -20.05 -1.68 -5.29
CA TYR A 279 -20.46 -1.83 -3.89
C TYR A 279 -21.62 -0.90 -3.48
N ILE A 280 -22.05 0.03 -4.34
CA ILE A 280 -23.16 0.95 -4.06
C ILE A 280 -24.50 0.28 -4.38
N ASN A 281 -25.39 0.22 -3.40
CA ASN A 281 -26.74 -0.29 -3.58
C ASN A 281 -27.72 0.85 -3.92
N TYR A 282 -27.78 1.21 -5.20
CA TYR A 282 -28.63 2.30 -5.70
C TYR A 282 -30.13 2.16 -5.36
N LYS A 283 -30.62 0.97 -5.00
CA LYS A 283 -32.01 0.77 -4.57
C LYS A 283 -32.34 1.48 -3.26
N ASN A 284 -31.34 1.65 -2.40
CA ASN A 284 -31.45 2.33 -1.12
C ASN A 284 -31.23 3.85 -1.24
N MET A 285 -31.29 4.39 -2.47
CA MET A 285 -31.20 5.82 -2.74
C MET A 285 -32.54 6.30 -3.32
N ASN A 286 -33.00 7.47 -2.89
CA ASN A 286 -34.17 8.09 -3.51
C ASN A 286 -33.79 8.85 -4.79
N LYS A 287 -34.77 9.09 -5.67
CA LYS A 287 -34.57 9.79 -6.94
C LYS A 287 -33.89 11.16 -6.80
N THR A 288 -34.26 11.93 -5.78
CA THR A 288 -33.68 13.27 -5.56
C THR A 288 -32.20 13.19 -5.21
N GLN A 289 -31.81 12.30 -4.29
CA GLN A 289 -30.41 12.03 -3.96
C GLN A 289 -29.64 11.57 -5.18
N PHE A 290 -30.23 10.67 -5.99
CA PHE A 290 -29.61 10.20 -7.22
C PHE A 290 -29.34 11.35 -8.19
N TYR A 291 -30.34 12.15 -8.53
CA TYR A 291 -30.16 13.26 -9.47
C TYR A 291 -29.16 14.31 -8.97
N THR A 292 -29.19 14.63 -7.68
CA THR A 292 -28.36 15.70 -7.12
C THR A 292 -26.90 15.30 -6.94
N VAL A 293 -26.61 14.01 -6.75
CA VAL A 293 -25.26 13.51 -6.49
C VAL A 293 -24.76 12.65 -7.65
N VAL A 294 -25.39 11.50 -7.90
CA VAL A 294 -24.95 10.53 -8.91
C VAL A 294 -25.14 11.10 -10.32
N GLY A 295 -26.27 11.74 -10.61
CA GLY A 295 -26.59 12.32 -11.92
C GLY A 295 -25.60 13.40 -12.36
N LYS A 296 -25.07 14.17 -11.41
CA LYS A 296 -24.07 15.22 -11.65
C LYS A 296 -22.63 14.74 -11.64
N SER A 297 -22.38 13.50 -11.21
CA SER A 297 -21.04 12.92 -11.16
C SER A 297 -20.55 12.51 -12.55
N SER A 298 -19.25 12.63 -12.82
CA SER A 298 -18.61 12.11 -14.04
C SER A 298 -18.18 10.64 -13.93
N LEU A 299 -18.39 10.00 -12.78
CA LEU A 299 -17.95 8.62 -12.54
C LEU A 299 -18.76 7.55 -13.29
N LEU A 300 -19.95 7.90 -13.76
CA LEU A 300 -20.84 7.04 -14.53
C LEU A 300 -21.16 7.73 -15.85
N ASP A 301 -21.23 6.95 -16.92
CA ASP A 301 -21.71 7.45 -18.20
C ASP A 301 -23.23 7.64 -18.20
N ILE A 302 -23.77 8.24 -19.26
CA ILE A 302 -25.21 8.54 -19.38
C ILE A 302 -26.05 7.26 -19.33
N LYS A 303 -25.58 6.18 -19.98
CA LYS A 303 -26.30 4.91 -20.04
C LYS A 303 -26.37 4.28 -18.66
N GLU A 304 -25.25 4.23 -17.95
CA GLU A 304 -25.18 3.69 -16.60
C GLU A 304 -26.02 4.51 -15.62
N LYS A 305 -26.00 5.84 -15.72
CA LYS A 305 -26.88 6.70 -14.92
C LYS A 305 -28.35 6.36 -15.14
N PHE A 306 -28.75 6.18 -16.40
CA PHE A 306 -30.12 5.80 -16.73
C PHE A 306 -30.48 4.44 -16.14
N GLU A 307 -29.64 3.41 -16.34
CA GLU A 307 -29.84 2.08 -15.79
C GLU A 307 -29.95 2.06 -14.26
N LYS A 308 -29.05 2.78 -13.56
CA LYS A 308 -29.07 2.84 -12.08
C LYS A 308 -30.24 3.66 -11.54
N LEU A 309 -30.71 4.68 -12.25
CA LEU A 309 -31.88 5.47 -11.86
C LEU A 309 -33.15 4.61 -11.75
N TYR A 310 -33.36 3.64 -12.65
CA TYR A 310 -34.52 2.72 -12.55
C TYR A 310 -34.48 1.82 -11.33
N LEU A 311 -33.31 1.65 -10.69
CA LEU A 311 -33.17 0.86 -9.47
C LEU A 311 -33.58 1.66 -8.23
N THR A 312 -33.60 2.99 -8.28
CA THR A 312 -33.89 3.86 -7.12
C THR A 312 -35.34 3.73 -6.64
N SER A 313 -35.54 3.93 -5.33
CA SER A 313 -36.87 3.90 -4.68
C SER A 313 -37.62 5.23 -4.78
#